data_AF-A0A2R6JJ16-F1
#
_entry.id   AF-A0A2R6JJ16-F1
#
_cell.length_a   1.000
_cell.length_b   1.000
_cell.length_c   1.000
_cell.angle_alpha   90.00
_cell.angle_beta   90.00
_cell.angle_gamma   90.00
#
_symmetry.space_group_name_H-M   'P 1'
#
loop_
_entity.id
_entity.type
_entity.pdbx_description
1 polymer ?
#
loop_
_entity_poly.entity_id
_entity_poly.type
_entity_poly.pdbx_seq_one_letter_code
_entity_poly.pdbx_strand_id
1 'polypeptide(L)'
;MYGLIAFGLLAFVGMYAVTQLGRLTTMAVLLQASLVALGLAAVVLGGFGYLVVGTWLTEVDGARRPRSGAVIGAGLSAVPWVALPGFLAVLGWVLLATVGLGNVTREWIHGERTVESESGG
;
A
#
# COMPACT_ATOMS: atom_id res chain seq x y z
N MET A 1 2.32 11.69 -1.29
CA MET A 1 3.32 11.41 -0.22
C MET A 1 2.80 10.46 0.85
N TYR A 2 1.53 10.54 1.29
CA TYR A 2 1.01 9.70 2.38
C TYR A 2 1.20 8.18 2.20
N GLY A 3 0.92 7.63 1.01
CA GLY A 3 1.14 6.19 0.77
C GLY A 3 2.61 5.78 0.84
N LEU A 4 3.52 6.68 0.46
CA LEU A 4 4.97 6.44 0.53
C LEU A 4 5.47 6.38 1.98
N ILE A 5 4.83 7.16 2.87
CA ILE A 5 5.10 7.12 4.31
C ILE A 5 4.73 5.76 4.89
N ALA A 6 3.60 5.18 4.50
CA ALA A 6 3.18 3.86 4.98
C ALA A 6 4.18 2.75 4.61
N PHE A 7 4.60 2.71 3.33
CA PHE A 7 5.64 1.77 2.90
C PHE A 7 7.00 2.04 3.55
N GLY A 8 7.35 3.33 3.73
CA GLY A 8 8.58 3.72 4.42
C GLY A 8 8.62 3.27 5.88
N LEU A 9 7.53 3.45 6.61
CA LEU A 9 7.40 2.98 8.00
C LEU A 9 7.45 1.46 8.09
N LEU A 10 6.75 0.76 7.19
CA LEU A 10 6.78 -0.70 7.13
C LEU A 10 8.20 -1.22 6.87
N ALA A 11 8.89 -0.64 5.88
CA ALA A 11 10.27 -0.99 5.56
C ALA A 11 11.20 -0.71 6.75
N PHE A 12 11.06 0.44 7.41
CA PHE A 12 11.88 0.82 8.56
C PHE A 12 11.69 -0.15 9.74
N VAL A 13 10.44 -0.36 10.18
CA VAL A 13 10.13 -1.25 11.31
C VAL A 13 10.51 -2.70 11.00
N GLY A 14 10.20 -3.17 9.78
CA GLY A 14 10.54 -4.51 9.33
C GLY A 14 12.04 -4.75 9.29
N MET A 15 12.79 -3.85 8.66
CA MET A 15 14.24 -3.97 8.57
C MET A 15 14.91 -3.88 9.93
N TYR A 16 14.41 -3.01 10.83
CA TYR A 16 14.87 -2.93 12.20
C TYR A 16 14.68 -4.27 12.93
N ALA A 17 13.49 -4.86 12.87
CA ALA A 17 13.21 -6.16 13.48
C ALA A 17 14.13 -7.27 12.94
N VAL A 18 14.26 -7.36 11.61
CA VAL A 18 15.15 -8.31 10.93
C VAL A 18 16.60 -8.13 11.37
N THR A 19 17.08 -6.89 11.47
CA THR A 19 18.45 -6.60 11.88
C THR A 19 18.71 -7.03 13.32
N GLN A 20 17.76 -6.77 14.24
CA GLN A 20 17.92 -7.17 15.64
C GLN A 20 17.91 -8.69 15.81
N LEU A 21 17.04 -9.39 15.08
CA LEU A 21 16.98 -10.85 15.08
C LEU A 21 18.19 -11.49 14.41
N GLY A 22 18.70 -10.90 13.33
CA GLY A 22 19.88 -11.40 12.62
C GLY A 22 21.16 -11.37 13.45
N ARG A 23 21.24 -10.50 14.46
CA ARG A 23 22.34 -10.47 15.43
C ARG A 23 22.31 -11.65 16.41
N LEU A 24 21.16 -12.30 16.56
CA LEU A 24 20.95 -13.46 17.41
C LEU A 24 20.96 -14.71 16.51
N THR A 25 22.16 -15.16 16.13
CA THR A 25 22.37 -16.24 15.14
C THR A 25 21.70 -17.58 15.48
N THR A 26 21.33 -17.79 16.75
CA THR A 26 20.56 -18.96 17.23
C THR A 26 19.07 -18.92 16.89
N MET A 27 18.55 -17.81 16.37
CA MET A 27 17.12 -17.55 16.14
C MET A 27 16.75 -17.54 14.65
N ALA A 28 17.37 -18.42 13.85
CA ALA A 28 17.15 -18.49 12.39
C ALA A 28 15.67 -18.64 12.00
N VAL A 29 14.89 -19.39 12.78
CA VAL A 29 13.44 -19.58 12.56
C VAL A 29 12.69 -18.26 12.76
N LEU A 30 13.00 -17.48 13.80
CA LEU A 30 12.36 -16.19 14.04
C LEU A 30 12.77 -15.16 12.99
N LEU A 31 14.02 -15.20 12.52
CA LEU A 31 14.48 -14.36 11.41
C LEU A 31 13.68 -14.65 10.14
N GLN A 32 13.53 -15.93 9.75
CA GLN A 32 12.71 -16.32 8.62
C GLN A 32 11.24 -15.90 8.80
N ALA A 33 10.66 -16.15 9.97
CA ALA A 33 9.29 -15.75 10.27
C ALA A 33 9.08 -14.23 10.12
N SER A 34 10.07 -13.44 10.53
CA SER A 34 10.02 -11.97 10.45
C SER A 34 10.10 -11.47 9.01
N LEU A 35 10.94 -12.09 8.18
CA LEU A 35 11.01 -11.80 6.74
C LEU A 35 9.70 -12.14 6.04
N VAL A 36 9.10 -13.29 6.36
CA VAL A 36 7.80 -13.70 5.83
C VAL A 36 6.70 -12.73 6.28
N ALA A 37 6.67 -12.36 7.56
CA ALA A 37 5.71 -11.41 8.10
C ALA A 37 5.83 -10.03 7.42
N LEU A 38 7.05 -9.55 7.21
CA LEU A 38 7.31 -8.30 6.50
C LEU A 38 6.81 -8.36 5.05
N GLY A 39 7.11 -9.45 4.34
CA GLY A 39 6.63 -9.67 2.98
C GLY A 39 5.10 -9.70 2.90
N LEU A 40 4.45 -10.42 3.81
CA LEU A 40 2.98 -10.48 3.88
C LEU A 40 2.38 -9.11 4.18
N ALA A 41 2.95 -8.36 5.13
CA ALA A 41 2.50 -7.01 5.42
C ALA A 41 2.62 -6.09 4.20
N ALA A 42 3.71 -6.20 3.43
CA ALA A 42 3.90 -5.44 2.20
C ALA A 42 2.85 -5.82 1.13
N VAL A 43 2.56 -7.12 0.97
CA VAL A 43 1.53 -7.62 0.06
C VAL A 43 0.14 -7.12 0.45
N VAL A 44 -0.22 -7.15 1.74
CA VAL A 44 -1.50 -6.64 2.23
C VAL A 44 -1.62 -5.14 1.97
N LEU A 45 -0.57 -4.37 2.28
CA LEU A 45 -0.55 -2.93 2.10
C LEU A 45 -0.69 -2.55 0.62
N GLY A 46 0.08 -3.20 -0.25
CA GLY A 46 -0.02 -2.94 -1.67
C GLY A 46 -1.33 -3.44 -2.27
N GLY A 47 -1.81 -4.62 -1.87
CA GLY A 47 -3.12 -5.14 -2.28
C GLY A 47 -4.24 -4.15 -1.98
N PHE A 48 -4.24 -3.54 -0.78
CA PHE A 48 -5.18 -2.47 -0.45
C PHE A 48 -5.02 -1.25 -1.37
N GLY A 49 -3.79 -0.81 -1.63
CA GLY A 49 -3.50 0.27 -2.59
C GLY A 49 -4.06 -0.03 -3.99
N TYR A 50 -3.86 -1.23 -4.51
CA TYR A 50 -4.37 -1.67 -5.81
C TYR A 50 -5.89 -1.78 -5.86
N LEU A 51 -6.52 -2.25 -4.78
CA LEU A 51 -7.98 -2.27 -4.67
C LEU A 51 -8.53 -0.85 -4.81
N VAL A 52 -7.97 0.12 -4.09
CA VAL A 52 -8.39 1.52 -4.16
C VAL A 52 -8.20 2.10 -5.56
N VAL A 53 -7.03 1.89 -6.17
CA VAL A 53 -6.76 2.34 -7.55
C VAL A 53 -7.75 1.75 -8.53
N GLY A 54 -8.00 0.43 -8.43
CA GLY A 54 -8.94 -0.27 -9.31
C GLY A 54 -10.38 0.23 -9.13
N THR A 55 -10.84 0.44 -7.90
CA THR A 55 -12.17 0.98 -7.64
C THR A 55 -12.33 2.40 -8.17
N TRP A 56 -11.31 3.26 -7.99
CA TRP A 56 -11.31 4.62 -8.50
C TRP A 56 -11.42 4.67 -10.02
N LEU A 57 -10.67 3.81 -10.73
CA LEU A 57 -10.76 3.69 -12.19
C LEU A 57 -12.15 3.26 -12.66
N THR A 58 -12.81 2.36 -11.93
CA THR A 58 -14.16 1.90 -12.29
C THR A 58 -15.29 2.87 -11.92
N GLU A 59 -15.04 3.80 -11.00
CA GLU A 59 -16.03 4.84 -10.64
C GLU A 59 -16.24 5.85 -11.76
N VAL A 60 -15.27 6.01 -12.67
CA VAL A 60 -15.37 6.89 -13.85
C VAL A 60 -16.43 6.39 -14.85
N ASP A 61 -16.75 5.09 -14.85
CA ASP A 61 -17.54 4.41 -15.89
C ASP A 61 -18.98 4.04 -15.43
N GLY A 62 -19.41 4.48 -14.24
CA GLY A 62 -20.79 4.32 -13.73
C GLY A 62 -20.91 3.87 -12.27
N ALA A 63 -22.14 3.51 -11.85
CA ALA A 63 -22.46 3.13 -10.47
C ALA A 63 -21.48 2.09 -9.90
N ARG A 64 -20.85 2.42 -8.76
CA ARG A 64 -19.78 1.66 -8.06
C ARG A 64 -19.91 0.14 -8.28
N ARG A 65 -19.00 -0.44 -9.09
CA ARG A 65 -18.88 -1.89 -9.32
C ARG A 65 -17.66 -2.44 -8.58
N PRO A 66 -17.76 -2.76 -7.26
CA PRO A 66 -16.61 -3.13 -6.44
C PRO A 66 -15.86 -4.38 -6.93
N ARG A 67 -16.57 -5.34 -7.53
CA ARG A 67 -15.94 -6.54 -8.10
C ARG A 67 -15.08 -6.24 -9.33
N SER A 68 -15.54 -5.34 -10.21
CA SER A 68 -14.79 -4.93 -11.40
C SER A 68 -13.54 -4.15 -11.00
N GLY A 69 -13.65 -3.27 -10.01
CA GLY A 69 -12.50 -2.54 -9.46
C GLY A 69 -11.43 -3.46 -8.90
N ALA A 70 -11.82 -4.52 -8.18
CA ALA A 70 -10.86 -5.51 -7.67
C ALA A 70 -10.10 -6.25 -8.79
N VAL A 71 -10.79 -6.63 -9.88
CA VAL A 71 -10.16 -7.29 -11.04
C VAL A 71 -9.18 -6.36 -11.74
N ILE A 72 -9.54 -5.09 -11.95
CA ILE A 72 -8.64 -4.11 -12.56
C ILE A 72 -7.43 -3.84 -11.66
N GLY A 73 -7.65 -3.65 -10.36
CA GLY A 73 -6.59 -3.48 -9.38
C GLY A 73 -5.61 -4.66 -9.37
N ALA A 74 -6.13 -5.89 -9.38
CA ALA A 74 -5.32 -7.10 -9.48
C ALA A 74 -4.51 -7.15 -10.79
N GLY A 75 -5.13 -6.82 -11.92
CA GLY A 75 -4.46 -6.75 -13.22
C GLY A 75 -3.33 -5.72 -13.24
N LEU A 76 -3.57 -4.52 -12.70
CA LEU A 76 -2.54 -3.49 -12.57
C LEU A 76 -1.39 -3.92 -11.68
N SER A 77 -1.66 -4.70 -10.63
CA SER A 77 -0.62 -5.22 -9.74
C SER A 77 0.34 -6.20 -10.43
N ALA A 78 -0.09 -6.84 -11.52
CA ALA A 78 0.73 -7.75 -12.31
C ALA A 78 1.68 -7.01 -13.27
N VAL A 79 1.32 -5.81 -13.73
CA VAL A 79 2.06 -5.06 -14.77
C VAL A 79 3.55 -4.86 -14.43
N PRO A 80 3.93 -4.39 -13.22
CA PRO A 80 5.34 -4.19 -12.88
C PRO A 80 6.17 -5.47 -12.96
N TRP A 81 5.58 -6.62 -12.61
CA TRP A 81 6.27 -7.92 -12.62
C TRP A 81 6.55 -8.45 -14.03
N VAL A 82 5.72 -8.07 -15.00
CA VAL A 82 5.89 -8.47 -16.40
C VAL A 82 6.78 -7.47 -17.14
N ALA A 83 6.64 -6.17 -16.84
CA ALA A 83 7.30 -5.10 -17.57
C ALA A 83 8.72 -4.79 -17.09
N LEU A 84 9.04 -5.07 -15.82
CA LEU A 84 10.29 -4.66 -15.19
C LEU A 84 11.03 -5.85 -14.57
N PRO A 85 12.37 -5.83 -14.55
CA PRO A 85 13.16 -6.88 -13.92
C PRO A 85 13.35 -6.63 -12.41
N GLY A 86 13.23 -7.70 -11.62
CA GLY A 86 13.71 -7.78 -10.23
C GLY A 86 13.33 -6.58 -9.36
N PHE A 87 14.32 -5.81 -8.92
CA PHE A 87 14.12 -4.66 -8.03
C PHE A 87 13.27 -3.54 -8.66
N LEU A 88 13.37 -3.33 -9.98
CA LEU A 88 12.56 -2.32 -10.66
C LEU A 88 11.07 -2.69 -10.64
N ALA A 89 10.74 -3.98 -10.71
CA ALA A 89 9.37 -4.45 -10.55
C ALA A 89 8.83 -4.12 -9.15
N VAL A 90 9.63 -4.36 -8.10
CA VAL A 90 9.25 -4.03 -6.71
C VAL A 90 9.01 -2.53 -6.56
N LEU A 91 9.91 -1.69 -7.08
CA LEU A 91 9.74 -0.23 -7.01
C LEU A 91 8.49 0.23 -7.76
N GLY A 92 8.30 -0.22 -9.00
CA GLY A 92 7.10 0.11 -9.78
C GLY A 92 5.82 -0.34 -9.08
N TRP A 93 5.85 -1.52 -8.48
CA TRP A 93 4.73 -2.08 -7.73
C TRP A 93 4.38 -1.25 -6.49
N VAL A 94 5.38 -0.85 -5.71
CA VAL A 94 5.19 0.00 -4.53
C VAL A 94 4.68 1.37 -4.95
N LEU A 95 5.30 2.01 -5.94
CA LEU A 95 4.90 3.34 -6.41
C LEU A 95 3.43 3.37 -6.83
N LEU A 96 3.00 2.38 -7.60
CA LEU A 96 1.61 2.32 -8.08
C LEU A 96 0.63 2.08 -6.91
N ALA A 97 0.97 1.21 -5.95
CA ALA A 97 0.17 1.01 -4.74
C ALA A 97 0.07 2.27 -3.87
N THR A 98 1.12 3.10 -3.82
CA THR A 98 1.13 4.32 -2.99
C THR A 98 0.13 5.38 -3.46
N VAL A 99 -0.27 5.34 -4.75
CA VAL A 99 -1.28 6.24 -5.31
C VAL A 99 -2.63 6.01 -4.63
N GLY A 100 -3.07 4.76 -4.55
CA GLY A 100 -4.34 4.38 -3.90
C GLY A 100 -4.33 4.71 -2.41
N LEU A 101 -3.30 4.29 -1.70
CA LEU A 101 -3.15 4.61 -0.27
C LEU A 101 -3.14 6.12 -0.01
N GLY A 102 -2.43 6.87 -0.86
CA GLY A 102 -2.20 8.29 -0.67
C GLY A 102 -3.49 9.11 -0.70
N ASN A 103 -4.45 8.75 -1.55
CA ASN A 103 -5.72 9.46 -1.65
C ASN A 103 -6.57 9.26 -0.37
N VAL A 104 -6.74 8.02 0.07
CA VAL A 104 -7.52 7.68 1.28
C VAL A 104 -6.91 8.32 2.53
N THR A 105 -5.59 8.25 2.69
CA THR A 105 -4.92 8.87 3.85
C THR A 105 -5.03 10.40 3.81
N ARG A 106 -5.02 11.03 2.63
CA ARG A 106 -5.24 12.48 2.51
C ARG A 106 -6.64 12.86 2.96
N GLU A 107 -7.66 12.14 2.49
CA GLU A 107 -9.06 12.32 2.89
C GLU A 107 -9.24 12.16 4.40
N TRP A 108 -8.59 11.16 5.02
CA TRP A 108 -8.65 10.99 6.47
C TRP A 108 -8.02 12.16 7.23
N ILE A 109 -6.83 12.62 6.82
CA ILE A 109 -6.10 13.71 7.51
C ILE A 109 -6.77 15.08 7.29
N HIS A 110 -7.39 15.31 6.12
CA HIS A 110 -7.90 16.65 5.73
C HIS A 110 -9.43 16.73 5.71
N GLY A 111 -10.14 15.61 5.73
CA GLY A 111 -11.60 15.56 5.60
C GLY A 111 -12.34 16.12 6.81
N GLU A 112 -11.69 16.19 7.97
CA GLU A 112 -12.30 16.69 9.22
C GLU A 112 -12.25 18.22 9.36
N ARG A 113 -11.71 18.95 8.37
CA ARG A 113 -11.51 20.41 8.44
C ARG A 113 -12.55 21.27 7.74
N THR A 114 -13.66 20.70 7.25
CA THR A 114 -14.84 21.51 6.87
C THR A 114 -15.62 21.86 8.13
N VAL A 115 -15.07 22.78 8.93
CA VAL A 115 -15.85 23.47 9.97
C VAL A 115 -16.94 24.25 9.25
N GLU A 116 -18.17 23.94 9.61
CA GLU A 116 -19.39 24.63 9.22
C GLU A 116 -19.25 26.13 9.57
N SER A 117 -18.83 26.95 8.62
CA SER A 117 -18.79 28.41 8.78
C SER A 117 -19.93 29.04 7.97
N GLU A 118 -21.17 28.70 8.28
CA GLU A 118 -22.33 29.46 7.79
C GLU A 118 -23.61 29.10 8.59
N SER A 119 -23.84 29.79 9.72
CA SER A 119 -25.16 30.34 10.09
C SER A 119 -25.06 31.07 11.44
N GLY A 120 -24.78 32.37 11.37
CA GLY A 120 -24.74 33.25 12.53
C GLY A 120 -24.84 34.70 12.08
N GLY A 121 -25.87 35.00 11.28
CA GLY A 121 -26.24 36.33 10.80
C GLY A 121 -27.71 36.36 10.47
#